data_AF-H1KPY5-F1
#
_entry.id   AF-H1KPY5-F1
#
_cell.length_a   1.000
_cell.length_b   1.000
_cell.length_c   1.000
_cell.angle_alpha   90.00
_cell.angle_beta   90.00
_cell.angle_gamma   90.00
#
_symmetry.space_group_name_H-M   'P 1'
#
loop_
_entity.id
_entity.type
_entity.pdbx_description
1 polymer ?
#
loop_
_entity_poly.entity_id
_entity_poly.type
_entity_poly.pdbx_seq_one_letter_code
_entity_poly.pdbx_strand_id
1 'polypeptide(L)'
;MRILLIVVHPGSACGSADFNLGEAEAALGREALAEDLDAWTGPVAVIDGDLSSELRRRNYRDLGTAVEGMLERAAGAGHRSVRMRGDAEEEFDQAAAAAAIVADMQLAAGGWQVEVTGAWHDPDQLDGCVNSVVEVIERAGVPCVVRASALRQAVDPIPADGARGASPAP
;
A
#
# COMPACT_ATOMS: atom_id res chain seq x y z
N MET A 1 23.68 4.56 1.54
CA MET A 1 22.34 4.46 0.91
C MET A 1 21.31 4.53 2.02
N ARG A 2 20.31 5.42 1.92
CA ARG A 2 19.24 5.57 2.92
C ARG A 2 17.99 4.85 2.42
N ILE A 3 17.20 4.25 3.30
CA ILE A 3 15.96 3.55 2.92
C ILE A 3 14.77 4.28 3.53
N LEU A 4 13.75 4.55 2.71
CA LEU A 4 12.45 5.08 3.12
C LEU A 4 11.40 3.99 2.92
N LEU A 5 10.58 3.73 3.94
CA LEU A 5 9.35 2.93 3.77
C LEU A 5 8.18 3.86 3.42
N ILE A 6 7.42 3.53 2.38
CA ILE A 6 6.14 4.17 2.06
C ILE A 6 5.02 3.14 2.24
N VAL A 7 4.11 3.40 3.18
CA VAL A 7 2.91 2.58 3.40
C VAL A 7 1.74 3.23 2.67
N VAL A 8 1.27 2.57 1.62
CA VAL A 8 0.24 3.10 0.72
C VAL A 8 -1.11 2.56 1.10
N HIS A 9 -2.03 3.47 1.38
CA HIS A 9 -3.44 3.24 1.64
C HIS A 9 -3.72 2.01 2.55
N PRO A 10 -3.15 1.96 3.78
CA PRO A 10 -3.32 0.82 4.68
C PRO A 10 -4.78 0.54 5.06
N GLY A 11 -5.67 1.53 4.92
CA GLY A 11 -7.11 1.35 5.07
C GLY A 11 -7.73 0.35 4.07
N SER A 12 -7.18 0.20 2.87
CA SER A 12 -7.65 -0.80 1.89
C SER A 12 -7.39 -2.24 2.34
N ALA A 13 -6.46 -2.46 3.27
CA ALA A 13 -6.24 -3.77 3.89
C ALA A 13 -7.33 -4.18 4.90
N CYS A 14 -8.30 -3.29 5.18
CA CYS A 14 -9.40 -3.52 6.12
C CYS A 14 -10.60 -4.18 5.43
N GLY A 15 -11.81 -3.61 5.53
CA GLY A 15 -13.04 -4.21 5.00
C GLY A 15 -13.04 -4.39 3.48
N SER A 16 -12.30 -3.57 2.75
CA SER A 16 -12.09 -3.79 1.31
C SER A 16 -11.33 -5.10 1.05
N ALA A 17 -10.32 -5.42 1.84
CA ALA A 17 -9.64 -6.69 1.71
C ALA A 17 -10.50 -7.88 2.13
N ASP A 18 -11.30 -7.75 3.19
CA ASP A 18 -12.24 -8.81 3.56
C ASP A 18 -13.24 -9.10 2.43
N PHE A 19 -13.68 -8.06 1.71
CA PHE A 19 -14.58 -8.20 0.57
C PHE A 19 -13.90 -8.85 -0.65
N ASN A 20 -12.68 -8.42 -0.99
CA ASN A 20 -12.00 -8.86 -2.22
C ASN A 20 -11.26 -10.19 -2.08
N LEU A 21 -10.67 -10.49 -0.92
CA LEU A 21 -9.86 -11.69 -0.67
C LEU A 21 -10.59 -12.74 0.16
N GLY A 22 -11.67 -12.35 0.84
CA GLY A 22 -12.25 -13.12 1.92
C GLY A 22 -11.52 -12.93 3.25
N GLU A 23 -12.26 -13.08 4.35
CA GLU A 23 -11.79 -12.72 5.70
C GLU A 23 -10.49 -13.42 6.12
N ALA A 24 -10.32 -14.70 5.76
CA ALA A 24 -9.15 -15.49 6.18
C ALA A 24 -7.86 -15.04 5.49
N GLU A 25 -7.89 -14.84 4.17
CA GLU A 25 -6.73 -14.37 3.41
C GLU A 25 -6.41 -12.91 3.74
N ALA A 26 -7.45 -12.07 3.84
CA ALA A 26 -7.29 -10.68 4.26
C ALA A 26 -6.70 -10.55 5.67
N ALA A 27 -7.07 -11.43 6.61
CA ALA A 27 -6.49 -11.45 7.96
C ALA A 27 -5.00 -11.79 7.94
N LEU A 28 -4.58 -12.82 7.18
CA LEU A 28 -3.17 -13.17 7.02
C LEU A 28 -2.36 -12.04 6.37
N GLY A 29 -2.91 -11.40 5.35
CA GLY A 29 -2.28 -10.23 4.71
C GLY A 29 -2.12 -9.07 5.68
N ARG A 30 -3.15 -8.76 6.48
CA ARG A 30 -3.07 -7.74 7.52
C ARG A 30 -2.06 -8.05 8.62
N GLU A 31 -1.98 -9.31 9.06
CA GLU A 31 -1.01 -9.75 10.05
C GLU A 31 0.42 -9.57 9.53
N ALA A 32 0.71 -10.06 8.33
CA ALA A 32 2.02 -9.89 7.70
C ALA A 32 2.38 -8.42 7.48
N LEU A 33 1.41 -7.58 7.10
CA LEU A 33 1.60 -6.14 7.02
C LEU A 33 1.91 -5.53 8.39
N ALA A 34 1.12 -5.83 9.42
CA ALA A 34 1.33 -5.30 10.76
C ALA A 34 2.70 -5.69 11.34
N GLU A 35 3.10 -6.96 11.21
CA GLU A 35 4.42 -7.45 11.63
C GLU A 35 5.56 -6.69 10.93
N ASP A 36 5.41 -6.45 9.63
CA ASP A 36 6.40 -5.72 8.84
C ASP A 36 6.53 -4.26 9.28
N LEU A 37 5.41 -3.58 9.55
CA LEU A 37 5.40 -2.23 10.09
C LEU A 37 6.00 -2.18 11.50
N ASP A 38 5.74 -3.21 12.32
CA ASP A 38 6.30 -3.33 13.67
C ASP A 38 7.81 -3.54 13.69
N ALA A 39 8.36 -4.24 12.71
CA ALA A 39 9.80 -4.41 12.54
C ALA A 39 10.50 -3.16 11.98
N TRP A 40 9.79 -2.22 11.37
CA TRP A 40 10.39 -1.05 10.73
C TRP A 40 10.88 -0.01 11.75
N THR A 41 12.15 0.41 11.61
CA THR A 41 12.81 1.39 12.49
C THR A 41 13.38 2.60 11.75
N GLY A 42 13.19 2.69 10.43
CA GLY A 42 13.78 3.74 9.59
C GLY A 42 12.86 4.93 9.30
N PRO A 43 13.27 5.84 8.40
CA PRO A 43 12.40 6.86 7.82
C PRO A 43 11.14 6.25 7.21
N VAL A 44 10.01 6.92 7.37
CA VAL A 44 8.70 6.41 6.93
C VAL A 44 7.77 7.51 6.44
N ALA A 45 6.96 7.17 5.44
CA ALA A 45 5.80 7.93 5.00
C ALA A 45 4.56 7.02 4.91
N VAL A 46 3.39 7.54 5.31
CA VAL A 46 2.10 6.88 5.14
C VAL A 46 1.24 7.75 4.23
N ILE A 47 0.70 7.15 3.16
CA ILE A 47 -0.25 7.78 2.25
C ILE A 47 -1.64 7.22 2.55
N ASP A 48 -2.48 7.99 3.21
CA ASP A 48 -3.86 7.60 3.52
C ASP A 48 -4.77 7.69 2.28
N GLY A 49 -5.86 6.93 2.30
CA GLY A 49 -6.95 7.01 1.33
C GLY A 49 -8.30 6.88 2.02
N ASP A 50 -9.38 6.69 1.28
CA ASP A 50 -10.75 6.81 1.80
C ASP A 50 -11.11 5.84 2.93
N LEU A 51 -10.55 4.64 2.87
CA LEU A 51 -10.72 3.60 3.87
C LEU A 51 -9.79 3.74 5.08
N SER A 52 -8.95 4.78 5.17
CA SER A 52 -8.02 4.93 6.31
C SER A 52 -8.73 5.11 7.66
N SER A 53 -9.99 5.54 7.67
CA SER A 53 -10.80 5.56 8.89
C SER A 53 -11.07 4.17 9.47
N GLU A 54 -10.98 3.11 8.66
CA GLU A 54 -11.23 1.73 9.07
C GLU A 54 -10.18 1.20 10.04
N LEU A 55 -8.95 1.71 10.00
CA LEU A 55 -7.86 1.32 10.91
C LEU A 55 -8.22 1.50 12.40
N ARG A 56 -9.21 2.34 12.70
CA ARG A 56 -9.69 2.59 14.08
C ARG A 56 -10.77 1.61 14.52
N ARG A 57 -11.34 0.82 13.60
CA ARG A 57 -12.37 -0.18 13.90
C ARG A 57 -11.77 -1.31 14.72
N ARG A 58 -12.59 -1.89 15.61
CA ARG A 58 -12.15 -2.95 16.54
C ARG A 58 -11.47 -4.13 15.82
N ASN A 59 -11.97 -4.54 14.66
CA ASN A 59 -11.49 -5.72 13.93
C ASN A 59 -10.17 -5.48 13.18
N TYR A 60 -9.74 -4.22 13.00
CA TYR A 60 -8.53 -3.86 12.27
C TYR A 60 -7.55 -3.06 13.14
N ARG A 61 -7.80 -3.07 14.45
CA ARG A 61 -7.05 -2.26 15.42
C ARG A 61 -5.57 -2.59 15.44
N ASP A 62 -5.20 -3.85 15.23
CA ASP A 62 -3.81 -4.28 15.30
C ASP A 62 -3.00 -3.63 14.17
N LEU A 63 -3.51 -3.64 12.94
CA LEU A 63 -2.90 -2.92 11.83
C LEU A 63 -2.86 -1.40 12.09
N GLY A 64 -3.95 -0.82 12.59
CA GLY A 64 -3.97 0.59 12.98
C GLY A 64 -2.89 0.93 14.02
N THR A 65 -2.72 0.06 15.02
CA THR A 65 -1.70 0.22 16.08
C THR A 65 -0.29 0.11 15.52
N ALA A 66 -0.04 -0.82 14.59
CA ALA A 66 1.25 -0.98 13.94
C ALA A 66 1.62 0.26 13.09
N VAL A 67 0.66 0.84 12.36
CA VAL A 67 0.86 2.09 11.60
C VAL A 67 1.25 3.26 12.51
N GLU A 68 0.49 3.49 13.59
CA GLU A 68 0.79 4.59 14.52
C GLU A 68 2.12 4.34 15.25
N GLY A 69 2.33 3.11 15.74
CA GLY A 69 3.55 2.72 16.45
C GLY A 69 4.80 2.90 15.58
N MET A 70 4.73 2.57 14.30
CA MET A 70 5.82 2.79 13.35
C MET A 70 6.14 4.28 13.16
N LEU A 71 5.11 5.11 12.98
CA LEU A 71 5.26 6.56 12.86
C LEU A 71 5.89 7.17 14.12
N GLU A 72 5.42 6.76 15.30
CA GLU A 72 5.94 7.20 16.60
C GLU A 72 7.38 6.74 16.83
N ARG A 73 7.71 5.48 16.53
CA ARG A 73 9.08 4.94 16.63
C ARG A 73 10.04 5.72 15.73
N ALA A 74 9.67 5.95 14.47
CA ALA A 74 10.50 6.72 13.54
C ALA A 74 10.72 8.16 14.03
N ALA A 75 9.66 8.84 14.48
CA ALA A 75 9.76 10.19 15.02
C ALA A 75 10.63 10.26 16.29
N GLY A 76 10.45 9.31 17.22
CA GLY A 76 11.22 9.22 18.46
C GLY A 76 12.70 8.94 18.23
N ALA A 77 13.05 8.23 17.16
CA ALA A 77 14.43 8.00 16.73
C ALA A 77 15.04 9.17 15.92
N GLY A 78 14.29 10.25 15.70
CA GLY A 78 14.73 11.40 14.91
C GLY A 78 14.73 11.16 13.40
N HIS A 79 14.07 10.10 12.93
CA HIS A 79 13.85 9.85 11.51
C HIS A 79 12.70 10.69 10.97
N ARG A 80 12.68 10.88 9.65
CA ARG A 80 11.54 11.48 8.96
C ARG A 80 10.35 10.54 9.13
N SER A 81 9.25 11.07 9.66
CA SER A 81 8.00 10.36 9.89
C SER A 81 6.88 11.27 9.38
N VAL A 82 6.21 10.87 8.31
CA VAL A 82 5.20 11.69 7.63
C VAL A 82 3.95 10.86 7.40
N ARG A 83 2.79 11.48 7.60
CA ARG A 83 1.49 10.91 7.23
C ARG A 83 0.71 11.98 6.48
N MET A 84 0.22 11.63 5.30
CA MET A 84 -0.53 12.55 4.44
C MET A 84 -1.68 11.82 3.74
N ARG A 85 -2.72 12.57 3.38
CA ARG A 85 -3.80 12.03 2.55
C ARG A 85 -3.35 12.04 1.10
N GLY A 86 -3.57 10.93 0.39
CA GLY A 86 -3.41 10.84 -1.06
C GLY A 86 -4.59 11.41 -1.82
N ASP A 87 -5.20 12.50 -1.33
CA ASP A 87 -6.34 13.16 -1.98
C ASP A 87 -6.48 14.60 -1.49
N ALA A 88 -6.62 15.50 -2.46
CA ALA A 88 -7.25 16.79 -2.29
C ALA A 88 -8.70 16.68 -2.79
N GLU A 89 -9.63 16.55 -1.84
CA GLU A 89 -11.11 16.65 -1.89
C GLU A 89 -11.94 15.98 -3.01
N GLU A 90 -11.43 15.66 -4.20
CA GLU A 90 -12.25 15.26 -5.35
C GLU A 90 -11.78 13.99 -6.10
N GLU A 91 -10.54 13.50 -5.93
CA GLU A 91 -10.07 12.26 -6.58
C GLU A 91 -8.82 11.68 -5.87
N PHE A 92 -8.85 10.41 -5.46
CA PHE A 92 -7.70 9.74 -4.82
C PHE A 92 -6.46 9.76 -5.71
N ASP A 93 -5.54 10.69 -5.46
CA ASP A 93 -4.27 10.81 -6.14
C ASP A 93 -3.08 10.41 -5.24
N GLN A 94 -2.89 9.10 -5.07
CA GLN A 94 -1.69 8.59 -4.39
C GLN A 94 -0.41 8.93 -5.17
N ALA A 95 -0.50 9.15 -6.48
CA ALA A 95 0.64 9.51 -7.32
C ALA A 95 1.12 10.95 -7.01
N ALA A 96 0.21 11.90 -6.79
CA ALA A 96 0.55 13.24 -6.34
C ALA A 96 1.18 13.25 -4.94
N ALA A 97 0.64 12.45 -4.00
CA ALA A 97 1.26 12.31 -2.68
C ALA A 97 2.67 11.71 -2.77
N ALA A 98 2.87 10.69 -3.62
CA ALA A 98 4.19 10.12 -3.88
C ALA A 98 5.14 11.17 -4.49
N ALA A 99 4.68 11.98 -5.45
CA ALA A 99 5.46 13.04 -6.07
C ALA A 99 5.87 14.12 -5.04
N ALA A 100 4.96 14.49 -4.12
CA ALA A 100 5.24 15.41 -3.04
C ALA A 100 6.33 14.86 -2.09
N ILE A 101 6.28 13.57 -1.75
CA ILE A 101 7.31 12.89 -0.93
C ILE A 101 8.66 12.90 -1.65
N VAL A 102 8.70 12.58 -2.95
CA VAL A 102 9.93 12.62 -3.77
C VAL A 102 10.57 14.00 -3.72
N ALA A 103 9.78 15.05 -3.89
CA ALA A 103 10.25 16.43 -3.91
C ALA A 103 10.72 16.90 -2.52
N ASP A 104 9.90 16.72 -1.48
CA ASP A 104 10.19 17.14 -0.10
C ASP A 104 11.46 16.47 0.45
N MET A 105 11.62 15.17 0.21
CA MET A 105 12.77 14.41 0.71
C MET A 105 13.98 14.40 -0.24
N GLN A 106 13.86 15.09 -1.39
CA GLN A 106 14.86 15.14 -2.45
C GLN A 106 15.37 13.74 -2.83
N LEU A 107 14.45 12.79 -3.01
CA LEU A 107 14.79 11.37 -3.13
C LEU A 107 15.73 11.08 -4.30
N ALA A 108 15.47 11.69 -5.47
CA ALA A 108 16.23 11.52 -6.70
C ALA A 108 17.72 11.91 -6.59
N ALA A 109 18.04 12.93 -5.79
CA ALA A 109 19.42 13.39 -5.58
C ALA A 109 20.04 12.84 -4.29
N GLY A 110 19.25 12.19 -3.43
CA GLY A 110 19.62 11.92 -2.04
C GLY A 110 20.25 10.55 -1.76
N GLY A 111 20.52 9.72 -2.79
CA GLY A 111 21.07 8.37 -2.59
C GLY A 111 20.15 7.47 -1.77
N TRP A 112 18.84 7.56 -2.06
CA TRP A 112 17.79 6.81 -1.42
C TRP A 112 17.43 5.53 -2.19
N GLN A 113 16.94 4.55 -1.45
CA GLN A 113 16.06 3.49 -1.95
C GLN A 113 14.70 3.67 -1.26
N VAL A 114 13.63 3.41 -2.00
CA VAL A 114 12.27 3.39 -1.46
C VAL A 114 11.79 1.95 -1.42
N GLU A 115 11.19 1.59 -0.30
CA GLU A 115 10.46 0.35 -0.14
C GLU A 115 8.99 0.68 0.03
N VAL A 116 8.11 -0.01 -0.70
CA VAL A 116 6.67 0.29 -0.74
C VAL A 116 5.89 -0.91 -0.24
N THR A 117 4.89 -0.67 0.61
CA THR A 117 3.94 -1.69 1.07
C THR A 117 2.53 -1.08 1.21
N GLY A 118 1.58 -1.84 1.73
CA GLY A 118 0.18 -1.43 1.92
C GLY A 118 -0.76 -2.14 0.95
N ALA A 119 -1.77 -1.45 0.44
CA ALA A 119 -2.75 -2.02 -0.47
C ALA A 119 -3.16 -0.99 -1.54
N TRP A 120 -3.36 -1.36 -2.80
CA TRP A 120 -3.29 -2.69 -3.43
C TRP A 120 -2.09 -2.81 -4.35
N HIS A 121 -1.51 -4.01 -4.46
CA HIS A 121 -0.44 -4.33 -5.40
C HIS A 121 -0.84 -5.42 -6.41
N ASP A 122 -0.80 -5.12 -7.71
CA ASP A 122 -0.87 -6.12 -8.77
C ASP A 122 0.41 -6.05 -9.64
N PRO A 123 1.32 -7.04 -9.55
CA PRO A 123 2.54 -7.05 -10.35
C PRO A 123 2.30 -7.33 -11.84
N ASP A 124 1.17 -7.94 -12.21
CA ASP A 124 0.86 -8.40 -13.56
C ASP A 124 0.07 -7.37 -14.36
N GLN A 125 -0.86 -6.63 -13.73
CA GLN A 125 -1.69 -5.62 -14.39
C GLN A 125 -1.24 -4.18 -14.16
N LEU A 126 -0.26 -3.97 -13.27
CA LEU A 126 0.18 -2.65 -12.80
C LEU A 126 -0.96 -1.78 -12.23
N ASP A 127 -2.03 -2.43 -11.76
CA ASP A 127 -3.18 -1.77 -11.14
C ASP A 127 -3.05 -1.78 -9.62
N GLY A 128 -3.66 -0.79 -8.96
CA GLY A 128 -3.67 -0.64 -7.51
C GLY A 128 -2.83 0.52 -6.97
N CYS A 129 -3.21 0.99 -5.78
CA CYS A 129 -2.61 2.18 -5.17
C CYS A 129 -1.09 2.05 -4.96
N VAL A 130 -0.59 0.85 -4.60
CA VAL A 130 0.85 0.61 -4.44
C VAL A 130 1.56 0.79 -5.79
N ASN A 131 0.99 0.25 -6.87
CA ASN A 131 1.56 0.36 -8.20
C ASN A 131 1.64 1.81 -8.68
N SER A 132 0.59 2.62 -8.45
CA SER A 132 0.61 4.06 -8.76
C SER A 132 1.75 4.80 -8.07
N VAL A 133 2.03 4.47 -6.81
CA VAL A 133 3.16 5.05 -6.08
C VAL A 133 4.50 4.56 -6.64
N VAL A 134 4.64 3.26 -6.89
CA VAL A 134 5.85 2.67 -7.47
C VAL A 134 6.21 3.36 -8.80
N GLU A 135 5.22 3.55 -9.68
CA GLU A 135 5.44 4.19 -10.98
C GLU A 135 6.00 5.62 -10.82
N VAL A 136 5.51 6.39 -9.84
CA VAL A 136 6.01 7.74 -9.56
C VAL A 136 7.45 7.72 -9.05
N ILE A 137 7.77 6.80 -8.13
CA ILE A 137 9.11 6.67 -7.56
C ILE A 137 10.12 6.26 -8.65
N GLU A 138 9.78 5.29 -9.48
CA GLU A 138 10.63 4.81 -10.56
C GLU A 138 10.81 5.85 -11.66
N ARG A 139 9.75 6.58 -12.03
CA ARG A 139 9.83 7.70 -12.98
C ARG A 139 10.72 8.83 -12.48
N ALA A 140 10.84 9.01 -11.17
CA ALA A 140 11.78 9.94 -10.55
C ALA A 140 13.24 9.43 -10.52
N GLY A 141 13.51 8.21 -11.01
CA GLY A 141 14.85 7.61 -11.03
C GLY A 141 15.33 7.10 -9.68
N VAL A 142 14.42 6.81 -8.75
CA VAL A 142 14.74 6.32 -7.40
C VAL A 142 14.58 4.79 -7.37
N PRO A 143 15.58 4.02 -6.91
CA PRO A 143 15.43 2.58 -6.70
C PRO A 143 14.21 2.26 -5.82
N CYS A 144 13.32 1.43 -6.33
CA CYS A 144 12.05 1.09 -5.69
C CYS A 144 11.93 -0.43 -5.52
N VAL A 145 11.45 -0.88 -4.36
CA VAL A 145 11.18 -2.30 -4.07
C VAL A 145 9.82 -2.42 -3.41
N VAL A 146 8.94 -3.26 -3.95
CA VAL A 146 7.68 -3.62 -3.28
C VAL A 146 7.94 -4.71 -2.25
N ARG A 147 7.56 -4.50 -0.99
CA ARG A 147 7.73 -5.47 0.08
C ARG A 147 6.71 -6.60 -0.05
N ALA A 148 7.09 -7.80 0.40
CA ALA A 148 6.22 -8.97 0.37
C ALA A 148 4.93 -8.81 1.21
N SER A 149 4.91 -7.85 2.13
CA SER A 149 3.76 -7.46 2.95
C SER A 149 2.71 -6.62 2.19
N ALA A 150 2.97 -6.20 0.95
CA ALA A 150 1.98 -5.52 0.13
C ALA A 150 0.83 -6.47 -0.22
N LEU A 151 -0.41 -6.09 0.13
CA LEU A 151 -1.58 -6.90 -0.16
C LEU A 151 -1.84 -6.92 -1.66
N ARG A 152 -2.01 -8.12 -2.19
CA ARG A 152 -2.30 -8.35 -3.60
C ARG A 152 -3.79 -8.25 -3.87
N GLN A 153 -4.15 -7.64 -4.99
CA GLN A 153 -5.52 -7.69 -5.46
C GLN A 153 -5.86 -9.12 -5.89
N ALA A 154 -7.05 -9.62 -5.54
CA ALA A 154 -7.53 -10.87 -6.11
C ALA A 154 -7.73 -10.66 -7.61
N VAL A 155 -6.94 -11.37 -8.41
CA VAL A 155 -7.20 -11.48 -9.85
C VAL A 155 -8.30 -12.52 -9.99
N ASP A 156 -9.49 -12.12 -10.44
CA ASP A 156 -10.46 -13.11 -10.90
C ASP A 156 -9.76 -13.98 -11.95
N PRO A 157 -9.76 -15.32 -11.82
CA PRO A 157 -9.19 -16.16 -12.85
C PRO A 157 -9.91 -15.82 -14.16
N ILE A 158 -9.14 -15.43 -15.18
CA ILE A 158 -9.66 -15.25 -16.54
C ILE A 158 -10.48 -16.51 -16.84
N PRO A 159 -11.81 -16.40 -17.08
CA PRO A 159 -12.59 -17.57 -17.41
C PRO A 159 -11.92 -18.24 -18.60
N ALA A 160 -11.53 -19.50 -18.45
CA ALA A 160 -10.94 -20.25 -19.54
C ALA A 160 -11.92 -20.20 -20.72
N ASP A 161 -11.55 -19.47 -21.76
CA ASP A 161 -12.36 -19.24 -22.94
C ASP A 161 -12.55 -20.61 -23.65
N GLY A 162 -13.66 -21.31 -23.34
CA GLY A 162 -13.70 -22.74 -23.61
C GLY A 162 -14.98 -23.49 -23.27
N ALA A 163 -16.13 -22.84 -23.20
CA ALA A 163 -17.41 -23.56 -23.23
C ALA A 163 -18.40 -22.80 -24.11
N ARG A 164 -18.31 -23.04 -25.43
CA ARG A 164 -19.42 -22.75 -26.34
C ARG A 164 -20.64 -23.53 -25.84
N GLY A 165 -21.56 -22.83 -25.19
CA GLY A 165 -22.91 -23.33 -24.95
C GLY A 165 -23.57 -23.59 -26.30
N ALA A 166 -23.59 -24.85 -26.72
CA ALA A 166 -24.55 -25.31 -27.71
C ALA A 166 -25.92 -25.29 -27.04
N SER A 167 -26.77 -24.34 -27.41
CA SER A 167 -28.20 -24.44 -27.13
C SER A 167 -28.75 -25.70 -27.79
N PRO A 168 -29.49 -26.58 -27.09
CA PRO A 168 -30.36 -27.52 -27.75
C PRO A 168 -31.58 -26.76 -28.26
N ALA A 169 -31.77 -26.72 -29.57
CA ALA A 169 -33.01 -26.26 -30.18
C ALA A 169 -34.12 -27.30 -29.96
N PRO A 170 -35.38 -26.89 -29.73
CA PRO A 170 -36.53 -27.72 -30.04
C PRO A 170 -36.80 -27.79 -31.55
#